data_AF-A0ABD7ANE6-F1
#
_entry.id   AF-A0ABD7ANE6-F1
#
_cell.length_a   1.000
_cell.length_b   1.000
_cell.length_c   1.000
_cell.angle_alpha   90.00
_cell.angle_beta   90.00
_cell.angle_gamma   90.00
#
_symmetry.space_group_name_H-M   'P 1'
#
loop_
_entity.id
_entity.type
_entity.pdbx_description
1 polymer ?
#
loop_
_entity_poly.entity_id
_entity_poly.type
_entity_poly.pdbx_seq_one_letter_code
_entity_poly.pdbx_strand_id
1 'polypeptide(L)'
;MEFEISHEFLRRMKFNLIDRDKTMHFHGKCPHCTTTIEYHEVHTSSTTLPGRSIIIPDIEEDGVMIGTCDKCAGIFKVNIVNPDYSGPSSGWEKTDFYINSDNDEAKLLKYKDLPLLTDFIDKNTVLTERNTDYDFYNHPLYICDDCEENLEIISFELLKSKWEVIAKKHWEFTNWSLSQSK
;
A
#
# COMPACT_ATOMS: atom_id res chain seq x y z
N MET A 1 35.28 -15.52 17.96
CA MET A 1 34.29 -14.99 18.91
C MET A 1 33.16 -14.47 18.05
N GLU A 2 32.14 -15.29 17.82
CA GLU A 2 30.95 -14.87 17.09
C GLU A 2 30.19 -13.89 17.99
N PHE A 3 30.07 -12.65 17.53
CA PHE A 3 29.26 -11.66 18.23
C PHE A 3 27.81 -11.95 17.87
N GLU A 4 27.10 -12.65 18.75
CA GLU A 4 25.68 -12.92 18.55
C GLU A 4 24.89 -11.65 18.86
N ILE A 5 24.25 -11.10 17.83
CA ILE A 5 23.46 -9.88 17.97
C ILE A 5 22.15 -10.25 18.68
N SER A 6 21.89 -9.64 19.84
CA SER A 6 20.69 -9.95 20.61
C SER A 6 19.42 -9.41 19.94
N HIS A 7 18.30 -10.10 20.13
CA HIS A 7 16.99 -9.67 19.63
C HIS A 7 16.59 -8.28 20.17
N GLU A 8 16.88 -8.00 21.44
CA GLU A 8 16.63 -6.69 22.05
C GLU A 8 17.44 -5.57 21.38
N PHE A 9 18.68 -5.85 20.98
CA PHE A 9 19.48 -4.91 20.21
C PHE A 9 18.87 -4.66 18.84
N LEU A 10 18.43 -5.71 18.13
CA LEU A 10 17.77 -5.57 16.83
C LEU A 10 16.50 -4.73 16.92
N ARG A 11 15.65 -4.96 17.92
CA ARG A 11 14.46 -4.13 18.18
C ARG A 11 14.79 -2.65 18.38
N ARG A 12 15.85 -2.34 19.13
CA ARG A 12 16.32 -0.95 19.32
C ARG A 12 16.84 -0.33 18.02
N MET A 13 17.38 -1.15 17.12
CA MET A 13 17.89 -0.72 15.82
C MET A 13 16.84 -0.75 14.71
N LYS A 14 15.68 -1.35 14.93
CA LYS A 14 14.64 -1.65 13.94
C LYS A 14 14.26 -0.45 13.07
N PHE A 15 14.12 0.73 13.68
CA PHE A 15 13.88 1.98 12.93
C PHE A 15 14.92 2.26 11.83
N ASN A 16 16.20 1.98 12.10
CA ASN A 16 17.29 2.17 11.14
C ASN A 16 17.36 1.07 10.07
N LEU A 17 16.62 -0.03 10.28
CA LEU A 17 16.55 -1.16 9.35
C LEU A 17 15.34 -1.07 8.43
N ILE A 18 14.44 -0.09 8.62
CA ILE A 18 13.26 0.11 7.78
C ILE A 18 13.68 0.28 6.33
N ASP A 19 13.14 -0.59 5.48
CA ASP A 19 13.32 -0.57 4.05
C ASP A 19 12.03 -0.07 3.38
N ARG A 20 12.09 1.16 2.88
CA ARG A 20 10.95 1.80 2.21
C ARG A 20 10.60 1.10 0.90
N ASP A 21 11.58 0.53 0.21
CA ASP A 21 11.37 -0.13 -1.08
C ASP A 21 10.69 -1.50 -0.91
N LYS A 22 10.78 -2.09 0.29
CA LYS A 22 10.07 -3.32 0.65
C LYS A 22 8.73 -3.09 1.34
N THR A 23 8.39 -1.86 1.71
CA THR A 23 7.12 -1.57 2.39
C THR A 23 5.95 -1.90 1.46
N MET A 24 5.03 -2.73 1.94
CA MET A 24 3.91 -3.24 1.14
C MET A 24 2.62 -2.51 1.52
N HIS A 25 1.79 -2.17 0.52
CA HIS A 25 0.50 -1.51 0.73
C HIS A 25 -0.64 -2.49 0.49
N PHE A 26 -1.64 -2.45 1.35
CA PHE A 26 -2.76 -3.37 1.34
C PHE A 26 -4.09 -2.63 1.41
N HIS A 27 -5.07 -3.22 0.76
CA HIS A 27 -6.47 -2.81 0.82
C HIS A 27 -7.27 -3.94 1.44
N GLY A 28 -8.20 -3.59 2.31
CA GLY A 28 -9.10 -4.54 2.94
C GLY A 28 -10.50 -3.98 3.12
N LYS A 29 -11.44 -4.84 3.50
CA LYS A 29 -12.79 -4.41 3.88
C LYS A 29 -12.97 -4.42 5.39
N CYS A 30 -13.56 -3.35 5.92
CA CYS A 30 -13.99 -3.29 7.30
C CYS A 30 -14.95 -4.47 7.58
N PRO A 31 -14.70 -5.29 8.61
CA PRO A 31 -15.53 -6.46 8.89
C PRO A 31 -16.94 -6.11 9.39
N HIS A 32 -17.19 -4.84 9.75
CA HIS A 32 -18.49 -4.38 10.25
C HIS A 32 -19.38 -3.77 9.16
N CYS A 33 -18.79 -2.96 8.27
CA CYS A 33 -19.56 -2.15 7.32
C CYS A 33 -19.06 -2.23 5.86
N THR A 34 -18.17 -3.19 5.59
CA THR A 34 -17.57 -3.52 4.28
C THR A 34 -16.87 -2.37 3.55
N THR A 35 -16.69 -1.23 4.23
CA THR A 35 -15.99 -0.06 3.69
C THR A 35 -14.52 -0.39 3.49
N THR A 36 -13.98 0.06 2.36
CA THR A 36 -12.57 -0.12 2.05
C THR A 36 -11.71 0.62 3.08
N ILE A 37 -10.70 -0.08 3.59
CA ILE A 37 -9.65 0.49 4.42
C ILE A 37 -8.29 0.17 3.81
N GLU A 38 -7.32 1.04 4.06
CA GLU A 38 -5.98 0.94 3.50
C GLU A 38 -4.96 0.97 4.63
N TYR A 39 -3.91 0.17 4.48
CA TYR A 39 -2.82 0.11 5.44
C TYR A 39 -1.53 -0.32 4.76
N HIS A 40 -0.41 -0.20 5.48
CA HIS A 40 0.90 -0.59 4.97
C HIS A 40 1.64 -1.44 5.99
N GLU A 41 2.37 -2.43 5.48
CA GLU A 41 3.29 -3.28 6.23
C GLU A 41 4.72 -2.80 5.97
N VAL A 42 5.37 -2.32 7.03
CA VAL A 42 6.77 -1.91 6.98
C VAL A 42 7.65 -3.14 7.10
N HIS A 43 8.57 -3.31 6.15
CA HIS A 43 9.58 -4.35 6.17
C HIS A 43 10.97 -3.76 6.40
N THR A 44 11.87 -4.60 6.86
CA THR A 44 13.26 -4.25 7.15
C THR A 44 14.23 -4.91 6.20
N SER A 45 15.44 -4.37 6.14
CA SER A 45 16.57 -4.93 5.41
C SER A 45 17.81 -4.92 6.29
N SER A 46 18.64 -5.94 6.10
CA SER A 46 19.97 -5.95 6.71
C SER A 46 20.78 -4.74 6.25
N THR A 47 21.60 -4.21 7.14
CA THR A 47 22.46 -3.05 6.85
C THR A 47 23.83 -3.23 7.44
N THR A 48 24.83 -2.56 6.86
CA THR A 48 26.20 -2.59 7.38
C THR A 48 26.42 -1.37 8.28
N LEU A 49 26.93 -1.58 9.50
CA LEU A 49 27.26 -0.47 10.38
C LEU A 49 28.35 0.41 9.77
N PRO A 50 28.15 1.74 9.66
CA PRO A 50 29.18 2.64 9.15
C PRO A 50 30.49 2.51 9.94
N GLY A 51 31.59 2.25 9.24
CA GLY A 51 32.92 2.12 9.85
C GLY A 51 33.21 0.78 10.52
N ARG A 52 32.33 -0.23 10.39
CA ARG A 52 32.59 -1.61 10.84
C ARG A 52 32.13 -2.61 9.77
N SER A 53 32.85 -3.71 9.61
CA SER A 53 32.41 -4.84 8.76
C SER A 53 31.37 -5.73 9.46
N ILE A 54 30.47 -5.12 10.25
CA ILE A 54 29.42 -5.84 10.99
C ILE A 54 28.10 -5.62 10.25
N ILE A 55 27.49 -6.72 9.82
CA ILE A 55 26.15 -6.74 9.23
C ILE A 55 25.15 -6.84 10.38
N ILE A 56 24.22 -5.88 10.44
CA ILE A 56 23.02 -5.99 11.26
C ILE A 56 21.96 -6.69 10.40
N PRO A 57 21.46 -7.88 10.80
CA PRO A 57 20.41 -8.56 10.06
C PRO A 57 19.09 -7.79 10.11
N ASP A 58 18.21 -8.09 9.17
CA ASP A 58 16.81 -7.68 9.22
C ASP A 58 16.08 -8.32 10.42
N ILE A 59 14.94 -7.71 10.78
CA ILE A 59 14.07 -8.19 11.85
C ILE A 59 12.62 -7.98 11.45
N GLU A 60 11.94 -9.08 11.18
CA GLU A 60 10.51 -9.12 10.91
C GLU A 60 9.80 -9.71 12.12
N GLU A 61 8.80 -9.02 12.64
CA GLU A 61 8.04 -9.44 13.80
C GLU A 61 6.56 -9.48 13.51
N ASP A 62 5.99 -10.69 13.52
CA ASP A 62 4.56 -10.87 13.37
C ASP A 62 3.81 -10.30 14.57
N GLY A 63 2.69 -9.64 14.30
CA GLY A 63 1.80 -9.17 15.33
C GLY A 63 0.46 -8.73 14.78
N VAL A 64 -0.21 -7.87 15.54
CA VAL A 64 -1.58 -7.45 15.27
C VAL A 64 -1.73 -5.97 15.54
N MET A 65 -2.37 -5.26 14.60
CA MET A 65 -2.87 -3.90 14.81
C MET A 65 -4.35 -3.92 15.17
N ILE A 66 -4.74 -3.05 16.09
CA ILE A 66 -6.12 -2.82 16.49
C ILE A 66 -6.57 -1.49 15.92
N GLY A 67 -7.71 -1.52 15.24
CA GLY A 67 -8.22 -0.43 14.43
C GLY A 67 -9.65 -0.05 14.76
N THR A 68 -9.98 1.24 14.57
CA THR A 68 -11.36 1.74 14.60
C THR A 68 -11.71 2.29 13.22
N CYS A 69 -12.80 1.82 12.63
CA CYS A 69 -13.24 2.27 11.31
C CYS A 69 -13.88 3.67 11.38
N ASP A 70 -13.46 4.58 10.51
CA ASP A 70 -13.94 5.97 10.52
C ASP A 70 -15.44 6.09 10.19
N LYS A 71 -15.98 5.16 9.39
CA LYS A 71 -17.36 5.21 8.92
C LYS A 71 -18.38 4.65 9.92
N CYS A 72 -18.05 3.54 10.59
CA CYS A 72 -18.99 2.83 11.46
C CYS A 72 -18.57 2.77 12.92
N ALA A 73 -17.39 3.32 13.26
CA ALA A 73 -16.75 3.22 14.57
C ALA A 73 -16.53 1.78 15.08
N GLY A 74 -16.67 0.79 14.20
CA GLY A 74 -16.45 -0.62 14.54
C GLY A 74 -14.97 -0.89 14.78
N ILE A 75 -14.67 -1.58 15.89
CA ILE A 75 -13.31 -1.98 16.26
C ILE A 75 -12.99 -3.34 15.64
N PHE A 76 -11.83 -3.46 15.01
CA PHE A 76 -11.36 -4.68 14.37
C PHE A 76 -9.86 -4.89 14.58
N LYS A 77 -9.36 -6.05 14.20
CA LYS A 77 -7.93 -6.37 14.23
C LYS A 77 -7.41 -6.77 12.86
N VAL A 78 -6.12 -6.52 12.63
CA VAL A 78 -5.40 -6.83 11.38
C VAL A 78 -4.11 -7.56 11.75
N ASN A 79 -3.90 -8.77 11.23
CA ASN A 79 -2.62 -9.46 11.33
C ASN A 79 -1.63 -8.78 10.41
N ILE A 80 -0.43 -8.49 10.92
CA ILE A 80 0.54 -7.66 10.20
C ILE A 80 1.96 -7.89 10.69
N VAL A 81 2.93 -7.63 9.80
CA VAL A 81 4.35 -7.61 10.14
C VAL A 81 4.78 -6.23 10.64
N ASN A 82 5.62 -6.20 11.67
CA ASN A 82 6.16 -5.01 12.32
C ASN A 82 5.06 -4.01 12.74
N PRO A 83 4.11 -4.43 13.57
CA PRO A 83 2.95 -3.62 13.95
C PRO A 83 3.32 -2.34 14.70
N ASP A 84 4.55 -2.18 15.17
CA ASP A 84 5.10 -0.98 15.80
C ASP A 84 5.41 0.14 14.79
N TYR A 85 5.80 -0.22 13.56
CA TYR A 85 6.10 0.74 12.48
C TYR A 85 5.08 0.75 11.34
N SER A 86 4.34 -0.34 11.19
CA SER A 86 3.21 -0.44 10.27
C SER A 86 2.02 0.38 10.76
N GLY A 87 1.16 0.80 9.83
CA GLY A 87 0.11 1.75 10.15
C GLY A 87 -1.03 1.86 9.15
N PRO A 88 -2.08 2.59 9.53
CA PRO A 88 -3.21 2.90 8.65
C PRO A 88 -2.77 3.90 7.57
N SER A 89 -3.37 3.78 6.40
CA SER A 89 -3.21 4.72 5.29
C SER A 89 -4.50 5.51 5.05
N SER A 90 -5.67 4.87 5.13
CA SER A 90 -6.97 5.50 4.89
C SER A 90 -8.14 4.68 5.44
N GLY A 91 -9.19 5.34 5.92
CA GLY A 91 -10.50 4.74 6.29
C GLY A 91 -10.58 4.14 7.69
N TRP A 92 -9.53 4.29 8.51
CA TRP A 92 -9.48 3.84 9.90
C TRP A 92 -8.32 4.47 10.67
N GLU A 93 -8.40 4.42 11.99
CA GLU A 93 -7.34 4.83 12.91
C GLU A 93 -6.80 3.61 13.69
N LYS A 94 -5.48 3.55 13.86
CA LYS A 94 -4.81 2.56 14.71
C LYS A 94 -4.85 3.02 16.17
N THR A 95 -5.50 2.24 17.01
CA THR A 95 -5.69 2.56 18.44
C THR A 95 -4.76 1.79 19.37
N ASP A 96 -4.30 0.61 18.95
CA ASP A 96 -3.36 -0.22 19.72
C ASP A 96 -2.67 -1.23 18.80
N PHE A 97 -1.67 -1.94 19.32
CA PHE A 97 -1.02 -3.06 18.65
C PHE A 97 -0.34 -4.01 19.66
N TYR A 98 0.01 -5.21 19.21
CA TYR A 98 0.91 -6.10 19.95
C TYR A 98 1.77 -6.94 19.01
N ILE A 99 2.97 -7.30 19.46
CA ILE A 99 3.88 -8.21 18.77
C ILE A 99 3.72 -9.60 19.38
N ASN A 100 3.60 -10.64 18.55
CA ASN A 100 3.28 -11.99 19.02
C ASN A 100 4.38 -12.57 19.92
N SER A 101 5.65 -12.27 19.62
CA SER A 101 6.80 -12.76 20.41
C SER A 101 6.89 -12.18 21.82
N ASP A 102 6.17 -11.09 22.11
CA ASP A 102 6.12 -10.51 23.47
C ASP A 102 5.25 -11.31 24.43
N ASN A 103 4.35 -12.16 23.92
CA ASN A 103 3.41 -12.95 24.73
C ASN A 103 2.62 -12.11 25.75
N ASP A 104 2.15 -10.92 25.36
CA ASP A 104 1.34 -10.04 26.22
C ASP A 104 -0.07 -10.64 26.45
N GLU A 105 -0.20 -11.44 27.51
CA GLU A 105 -1.45 -12.13 27.87
C GLU A 105 -2.64 -11.18 28.04
N ALA A 106 -2.40 -9.97 28.54
CA ALA A 106 -3.47 -8.99 28.77
C ALA A 106 -4.04 -8.49 27.43
N LYS A 107 -3.19 -8.18 26.46
CA LYS A 107 -3.64 -7.78 25.11
C LYS A 107 -4.26 -8.95 24.34
N LEU A 108 -3.69 -10.15 24.45
CA LEU A 108 -4.24 -11.35 23.83
C LEU A 108 -5.66 -11.64 24.33
N LEU A 109 -5.90 -11.51 25.64
CA LEU A 109 -7.22 -11.67 26.22
C LEU A 109 -8.19 -10.54 25.81
N LYS A 110 -7.72 -9.29 25.85
CA LYS A 110 -8.51 -8.09 25.52
C LYS A 110 -9.04 -8.10 24.08
N TYR A 111 -8.23 -8.57 23.13
CA TYR A 111 -8.53 -8.49 21.69
C TYR A 111 -8.90 -9.83 21.05
N LYS A 112 -9.09 -10.88 21.86
CA LYS A 112 -9.38 -12.24 21.40
C LYS A 112 -10.58 -12.29 20.45
N ASP A 113 -11.69 -11.66 20.84
CA ASP A 113 -12.99 -11.78 20.19
C ASP A 113 -13.27 -10.64 19.18
N LEU A 114 -12.30 -9.75 18.92
CA LEU A 114 -12.45 -8.74 17.88
C LEU A 114 -12.49 -9.40 16.49
N PRO A 115 -13.31 -8.88 15.56
CA PRO A 115 -13.34 -9.38 14.21
C PRO A 115 -12.00 -9.11 13.51
N LEU A 116 -11.50 -10.13 12.83
CA LEU A 116 -10.29 -10.05 12.02
C LEU A 116 -10.65 -9.55 10.62
N LEU A 117 -9.87 -8.61 10.10
CA LEU A 117 -9.93 -8.28 8.69
C LEU A 117 -9.36 -9.45 7.88
N THR A 118 -10.23 -10.14 7.15
CA THR A 118 -9.88 -11.30 6.31
C THR A 118 -10.04 -11.02 4.82
N ASP A 119 -10.79 -9.98 4.46
CA ASP A 119 -11.08 -9.61 3.08
C ASP A 119 -10.00 -8.66 2.57
N PHE A 120 -8.99 -9.22 1.92
CA PHE A 120 -7.96 -8.45 1.20
C PHE A 120 -8.48 -8.17 -0.21
N ILE A 121 -8.52 -6.91 -0.63
CA ILE A 121 -8.91 -6.48 -2.00
C ILE A 121 -7.71 -6.60 -2.95
N ASP A 122 -6.88 -7.62 -2.71
CA ASP A 122 -5.85 -8.14 -3.60
C ASP A 122 -4.45 -7.49 -3.62
N LYS A 123 -3.47 -8.38 -3.75
CA LYS A 123 -2.05 -8.13 -4.03
C LYS A 123 -1.92 -7.92 -5.54
N ASN A 124 -1.36 -6.81 -6.00
CA ASN A 124 -0.88 -6.61 -7.37
C ASN A 124 -1.88 -6.63 -8.55
N THR A 125 -3.19 -6.78 -8.38
CA THR A 125 -4.11 -6.81 -9.55
C THR A 125 -4.48 -5.44 -10.12
N VAL A 126 -4.22 -4.33 -9.43
CA VAL A 126 -4.62 -2.99 -9.91
C VAL A 126 -3.84 -2.53 -11.16
N LEU A 127 -2.68 -3.14 -11.47
CA LEU A 127 -1.99 -2.90 -12.75
C LEU A 127 -2.35 -3.91 -13.85
N THR A 128 -2.89 -5.08 -13.52
CA THR A 128 -3.33 -6.07 -14.51
C THR A 128 -4.83 -5.99 -14.85
N GLU A 129 -5.66 -5.44 -13.96
CA GLU A 129 -7.13 -5.34 -14.14
C GLU A 129 -7.60 -3.98 -14.66
N ARG A 130 -6.71 -3.00 -14.87
CA ARG A 130 -7.03 -1.78 -15.66
C ARG A 130 -7.28 -2.04 -17.16
N ASN A 131 -7.45 -3.31 -17.55
CA ASN A 131 -7.95 -3.74 -18.84
C ASN A 131 -9.35 -4.38 -18.74
N THR A 132 -10.22 -3.92 -17.85
CA THR A 132 -11.62 -3.86 -18.30
C THR A 132 -11.67 -2.77 -19.34
N ASP A 133 -11.71 -3.15 -20.62
CA ASP A 133 -11.92 -2.22 -21.73
C ASP A 133 -13.10 -1.32 -21.37
N TYR A 134 -12.80 -0.06 -21.00
CA TYR A 134 -13.84 0.91 -20.68
C TYR A 134 -14.65 1.13 -21.94
N ASP A 135 -15.87 0.61 -21.94
CA ASP A 135 -16.77 0.65 -23.09
C ASP A 135 -17.60 1.93 -23.06
N PHE A 136 -17.04 2.96 -23.68
CA PHE A 136 -17.72 4.24 -23.85
C PHE A 136 -19.01 4.13 -24.69
N TYR A 137 -19.26 3.03 -25.43
CA TYR A 137 -20.54 2.83 -26.13
C TYR A 137 -21.64 2.37 -25.19
N ASN A 138 -21.32 1.46 -24.25
CA ASN A 138 -22.31 0.86 -23.36
C ASN A 138 -22.44 1.58 -22.01
N HIS A 139 -21.41 2.30 -21.56
CA HIS A 139 -21.37 2.97 -20.26
C HIS A 139 -20.75 4.38 -20.32
N PRO A 140 -21.35 5.32 -21.08
CA PRO A 140 -20.83 6.68 -21.13
C PRO A 140 -20.92 7.40 -19.78
N LEU A 141 -19.81 7.98 -19.34
CA LEU A 141 -19.70 8.82 -18.14
C LEU A 141 -20.00 10.28 -18.43
N TYR A 142 -19.76 10.75 -19.66
CA TYR A 142 -19.95 12.16 -20.03
C TYR A 142 -20.91 12.27 -21.23
N ILE A 143 -22.17 12.56 -20.90
CA ILE A 143 -23.22 12.87 -21.87
C ILE A 143 -23.49 14.39 -21.82
N CYS A 144 -23.66 15.02 -22.98
CA CYS A 144 -24.07 16.42 -23.06
C CYS A 144 -25.53 16.57 -22.63
N ASP A 145 -25.81 17.41 -21.63
CA ASP A 145 -27.17 17.65 -21.14
C ASP A 145 -28.10 18.31 -22.19
N ASP A 146 -27.54 19.01 -23.18
CA ASP A 146 -28.32 19.75 -24.19
C ASP A 146 -28.64 18.93 -25.45
N CYS A 147 -27.69 18.11 -25.92
CA CYS A 147 -27.82 17.35 -27.18
C CYS A 147 -27.76 15.83 -27.01
N GLU A 148 -27.63 15.35 -25.78
CA GLU A 148 -27.51 13.92 -25.42
C GLU A 148 -26.34 13.18 -26.10
N GLU A 149 -25.40 13.92 -26.69
CA GLU A 149 -24.24 13.32 -27.34
C GLU A 149 -23.23 12.80 -26.30
N ASN A 150 -22.62 11.66 -26.63
CA ASN A 150 -21.53 11.08 -25.86
C ASN A 150 -20.23 11.85 -26.13
N LEU A 151 -19.84 12.69 -25.16
CA LEU A 151 -18.66 13.55 -25.26
C LEU A 151 -17.35 12.75 -25.27
N GLU A 152 -17.36 11.52 -24.78
CA GLU A 152 -16.18 10.66 -24.73
C GLU A 152 -15.84 10.10 -26.11
N ILE A 153 -16.85 9.71 -26.89
CA ILE A 153 -16.67 9.31 -28.30
C ILE A 153 -16.06 10.46 -29.09
N ILE A 154 -16.61 11.67 -28.92
CA ILE A 154 -16.14 12.88 -29.61
C ILE A 154 -14.68 13.17 -29.23
N SER A 155 -14.37 13.13 -27.94
CA SER A 155 -13.02 13.37 -27.43
C SER A 155 -12.02 12.32 -27.89
N PHE A 156 -12.42 11.05 -27.90
CA PHE A 156 -11.58 9.94 -28.36
C PHE A 156 -11.26 10.06 -29.86
N GLU A 157 -12.24 10.30 -30.71
CA GLU A 157 -12.01 10.45 -32.16
C GLU A 157 -11.20 11.71 -32.48
N LEU A 158 -11.39 12.81 -31.75
CA LEU A 158 -10.55 14.00 -31.84
C LEU A 158 -9.09 13.67 -31.49
N LEU A 159 -8.85 12.98 -30.38
CA LEU A 159 -7.50 12.58 -29.96
C LEU A 159 -6.86 11.63 -30.99
N LYS A 160 -7.59 10.62 -31.43
CA LYS A 160 -7.15 9.64 -32.44
C LYS A 160 -6.75 10.32 -33.74
N SER A 161 -7.51 11.31 -34.21
CA SER A 161 -7.18 12.09 -35.41
C SER A 161 -5.86 12.88 -35.30
N LYS A 162 -5.40 13.17 -34.08
CA LYS A 162 -4.16 13.90 -33.79
C LYS A 162 -3.04 13.01 -33.24
N TRP A 163 -3.32 11.74 -33.01
CA TRP A 163 -2.44 10.86 -32.25
C TRP A 163 -1.07 10.70 -32.90
N GLU A 164 -1.01 10.51 -34.22
CA GLU A 164 0.27 10.37 -34.94
C GLU A 164 1.18 11.59 -34.75
N VAL A 165 0.61 12.80 -34.79
CA VAL A 165 1.36 14.05 -34.59
C VAL A 165 1.82 14.18 -33.15
N ILE A 166 0.95 13.87 -32.19
CA ILE A 166 1.26 13.90 -30.76
C ILE A 166 2.37 12.89 -30.43
N ALA A 167 2.23 11.65 -30.89
CA ALA A 167 3.20 10.58 -30.67
C ALA A 167 4.56 10.94 -31.27
N LYS A 168 4.59 11.48 -32.49
CA LYS A 168 5.83 11.94 -33.12
C LYS A 168 6.51 13.06 -32.32
N LYS A 169 5.77 14.11 -31.94
CA LYS A 169 6.32 15.22 -31.15
C LYS A 169 6.81 14.78 -29.78
N HIS A 170 6.08 13.87 -29.13
CA HIS A 170 6.48 13.29 -27.86
C HIS A 170 7.80 12.50 -27.98
N TRP A 171 7.93 11.69 -29.04
CA TRP A 171 9.16 10.94 -29.34
C TRP A 171 10.35 11.89 -29.60
N GLU A 172 10.14 12.93 -30.40
CA GLU A 172 11.16 13.96 -30.69
C GLU A 172 11.61 14.67 -29.42
N PHE A 173 10.66 15.11 -28.57
CA PHE A 173 10.95 15.75 -27.29
C PHE A 173 11.72 14.82 -26.34
N THR A 174 11.29 13.57 -26.22
CA THR A 174 11.93 12.57 -25.35
C THR A 174 13.39 12.35 -25.78
N ASN A 175 13.63 12.17 -27.08
CA ASN A 175 14.99 11.99 -27.60
C ASN A 175 15.86 13.24 -27.44
N TRP A 176 15.30 14.42 -27.70
CA TRP A 176 16.00 15.68 -27.45
C TRP A 176 16.37 15.81 -25.97
N SER A 177 15.43 15.61 -25.06
CA SER A 177 15.67 15.69 -23.62
C SER A 177 16.78 14.73 -23.19
N LEU A 178 16.73 13.47 -23.64
CA LEU A 178 17.77 12.48 -23.35
C LEU A 178 19.13 12.87 -23.92
N SER A 179 19.18 13.53 -25.08
CA SER A 179 20.43 14.03 -25.68
C SER A 179 21.06 15.20 -24.92
N GLN A 180 20.25 15.97 -24.17
CA GLN A 180 20.69 17.13 -23.40
C GLN A 180 21.03 16.80 -21.94
N SER A 181 20.70 15.60 -21.45
CA SER A 181 20.91 15.17 -20.06
C SER A 181 22.38 14.83 -19.71
N LYS A 182 23.36 15.61 -20.18
CA LYS A 182 24.78 15.48 -19.81
C LYS A 182 25.17 16.44 -18.69
#